data_AF-A0A385SKB8-F1
#
_entry.id   AF-A0A385SKB8-F1
#
_cell.length_a   1.000
_cell.length_b   1.000
_cell.length_c   1.000
_cell.angle_alpha   90.00
_cell.angle_beta   90.00
_cell.angle_gamma   90.00
#
_symmetry.space_group_name_H-M   'P 1'
#
loop_
_entity.id
_entity.type
_entity.pdbx_description
1 polymer ?
#
loop_
_entity_poly.entity_id
_entity_poly.type
_entity_poly.pdbx_seq_one_letter_code
_entity_poly.pdbx_strand_id
1 'polypeptide(L)'
;MKKAILITGFNNWGKTRIINHANLFNGRNYKWGQTCRINGINSEFIVENHSNDDYVGKNWIKQLQARIKEVEKNQHNENWNLFTALCPSLENNNNFIHLLNDEMFADYEKHLFLIKYKWENHAELIIKNIQSKLHLIPNASSYVIDQDANIANPDDRTDAKTLAIYNILRTIFP
;
A
#
# COMPACT_ATOMS: atom_id res chain seq x y z
N MET A 1 5.59 15.37 8.11
CA MET A 1 4.38 14.53 8.21
C MET A 1 4.74 13.15 7.73
N LYS A 2 4.25 12.09 8.40
CA LYS A 2 4.52 10.70 7.99
C LYS A 2 3.73 10.40 6.71
N LYS A 3 4.20 9.46 5.90
CA LYS A 3 3.54 9.06 4.65
C LYS A 3 3.18 7.58 4.68
N ALA A 4 1.94 7.28 4.32
CA ALA A 4 1.42 5.92 4.19
C ALA A 4 1.20 5.60 2.71
N ILE A 5 1.97 4.65 2.21
CA ILE A 5 1.87 4.13 0.85
C ILE A 5 0.97 2.90 0.86
N LEU A 6 -0.15 2.98 0.14
CA LEU A 6 -1.23 1.99 0.17
C LEU A 6 -1.38 1.35 -1.22
N ILE A 7 -0.79 0.17 -1.43
CA ILE A 7 -1.00 -0.59 -2.67
C ILE A 7 -2.43 -1.13 -2.66
N THR A 8 -3.29 -0.59 -3.51
CA THR A 8 -4.74 -0.74 -3.41
C THR A 8 -5.30 -1.59 -4.54
N GLY A 9 -6.08 -2.62 -4.18
CA GLY A 9 -6.78 -3.52 -5.09
C GLY A 9 -7.51 -4.63 -4.33
N PHE A 10 -8.41 -5.38 -4.96
CA PHE A 10 -9.16 -6.43 -4.25
C PHE A 10 -8.28 -7.65 -3.89
N ASN A 11 -8.85 -8.61 -3.15
CA ASN A 11 -8.19 -9.89 -2.88
C ASN A 11 -7.70 -10.54 -4.18
N ASN A 12 -6.50 -11.12 -4.17
CA ASN A 12 -5.87 -11.71 -5.34
C ASN A 12 -5.63 -10.69 -6.49
N TRP A 13 -5.17 -9.48 -6.15
CA TRP A 13 -4.66 -8.48 -7.12
C TRP A 13 -3.14 -8.33 -7.06
N GLY A 14 -2.49 -9.16 -6.24
CA GLY A 14 -1.04 -9.32 -6.08
C GLY A 14 -0.36 -8.06 -5.62
N LYS A 15 -1.09 -7.33 -4.78
CA LYS A 15 -0.55 -6.33 -3.88
C LYS A 15 0.71 -6.86 -3.18
N THR A 16 0.62 -8.06 -2.60
CA THR A 16 1.76 -8.74 -1.97
C THR A 16 2.89 -9.03 -2.96
N ARG A 17 2.59 -9.47 -4.18
CA ARG A 17 3.60 -9.72 -5.23
C ARG A 17 4.32 -8.43 -5.63
N ILE A 18 3.57 -7.33 -5.78
CA ILE A 18 4.10 -5.99 -6.07
C ILE A 18 4.99 -5.51 -4.92
N ILE A 19 4.50 -5.59 -3.67
CA ILE A 19 5.28 -5.17 -2.49
C ILE A 19 6.58 -5.97 -2.40
N ASN A 20 6.53 -7.30 -2.58
CA ASN A 20 7.69 -8.18 -2.53
C ASN A 20 8.61 -8.08 -3.75
N HIS A 21 8.26 -7.28 -4.75
CA HIS A 21 8.97 -7.26 -6.03
C HIS A 21 10.41 -6.74 -5.90
N ALA A 22 11.29 -7.19 -6.82
CA ALA A 22 12.71 -6.80 -6.93
C ALA A 22 12.92 -5.28 -6.84
N ASN A 23 12.10 -4.52 -7.59
CA ASN A 23 12.19 -3.07 -7.70
C ASN A 23 11.70 -2.30 -6.45
N LEU A 24 11.02 -2.94 -5.50
CA LEU A 24 10.63 -2.29 -4.23
C LEU A 24 11.47 -2.83 -3.09
N PHE A 25 11.14 -4.03 -2.59
CA PHE A 25 11.77 -4.59 -1.41
C PHE A 25 12.60 -5.84 -1.67
N ASN A 26 12.80 -6.24 -2.93
CA ASN A 26 13.67 -7.35 -3.31
C ASN A 26 13.42 -8.66 -2.57
N GLY A 27 12.16 -9.09 -2.50
CA GLY A 27 11.76 -10.34 -1.88
C GLY A 27 12.07 -10.44 -0.38
N ARG A 28 12.32 -9.31 0.30
CA ARG A 28 12.71 -9.30 1.71
C ARG A 28 11.61 -9.90 2.60
N ASN A 29 12.04 -10.72 3.56
CA ASN A 29 11.23 -11.03 4.73
C ASN A 29 11.15 -9.78 5.61
N TYR A 30 9.97 -9.14 5.68
CA TYR A 30 9.73 -7.98 6.54
C TYR A 30 9.79 -8.38 8.01
N LYS A 31 10.98 -8.36 8.58
CA LYS A 31 11.21 -8.74 9.98
C LYS A 31 10.42 -7.83 10.90
N TRP A 32 9.79 -8.44 11.90
CA TRP A 32 9.09 -7.72 12.95
C TRP A 32 10.07 -6.79 13.68
N GLY A 33 9.66 -5.54 13.93
CA GLY A 33 10.51 -4.55 14.59
C GLY A 33 11.60 -3.91 13.72
N GLN A 34 11.59 -4.14 12.40
CA GLN A 34 12.54 -3.53 11.46
C GLN A 34 11.85 -2.73 10.36
N THR A 35 12.58 -1.75 9.86
CA THR A 35 12.23 -0.96 8.67
C THR A 35 12.90 -1.55 7.43
N CYS A 36 12.36 -1.22 6.27
CA CYS A 36 12.90 -1.61 4.98
C CYS A 36 13.13 -0.39 4.10
N ARG A 37 14.20 -0.43 3.30
CA ARG A 37 14.52 0.59 2.31
C ARG A 37 14.20 0.08 0.91
N ILE A 38 13.75 1.00 0.07
CA ILE A 38 13.67 0.82 -1.39
C ILE A 38 14.88 1.55 -1.98
N ASN A 39 15.67 0.87 -2.81
CA ASN A 39 16.87 1.47 -3.39
C ASN A 39 16.52 2.68 -4.28
N GLY A 40 17.11 3.85 -4.00
CA GLY A 40 16.83 5.08 -4.74
C GLY A 40 15.57 5.84 -4.32
N ILE A 41 14.92 5.42 -3.22
CA ILE A 41 13.86 6.17 -2.53
C ILE A 41 14.45 6.68 -1.22
N ASN A 42 14.36 8.00 -0.98
CA ASN A 42 14.92 8.64 0.22
C ASN A 42 14.00 8.49 1.44
N SER A 43 13.74 7.24 1.83
CA SER A 43 12.88 6.91 2.96
C SER A 43 13.11 5.48 3.43
N GLU A 44 12.76 5.23 4.69
CA GLU A 44 12.55 3.89 5.20
C GLU A 44 11.07 3.66 5.51
N PHE A 45 10.65 2.40 5.44
CA PHE A 45 9.27 2.02 5.58
C PHE A 45 9.11 0.90 6.59
N ILE A 46 8.11 1.02 7.43
CA ILE A 46 7.48 -0.14 8.07
C ILE A 46 6.62 -0.80 7.00
N VAL A 47 6.79 -2.11 6.80
CA VAL A 47 6.10 -2.82 5.71
C VAL A 47 5.15 -3.88 6.26
N GLU A 48 3.90 -3.84 5.82
CA GLU A 48 2.89 -4.88 6.02
C GLU A 48 2.29 -5.27 4.67
N ASN A 49 2.67 -6.42 4.14
CA ASN A 49 2.31 -6.84 2.79
C ASN A 49 0.94 -7.52 2.67
N HIS A 50 0.28 -7.77 3.80
CA HIS A 50 -1.12 -8.19 3.84
C HIS A 50 -2.06 -6.98 3.90
N SER A 51 -3.26 -7.17 3.40
CA SER A 51 -4.31 -6.17 3.37
C SER A 51 -5.36 -6.41 4.45
N ASN A 52 -6.27 -5.45 4.57
CA ASN A 52 -7.46 -5.56 5.40
C ASN A 52 -8.38 -6.75 5.03
N ASP A 53 -8.37 -7.24 3.79
CA ASP A 53 -9.07 -8.49 3.43
C ASP A 53 -8.46 -9.72 4.13
N ASP A 54 -7.13 -9.75 4.30
CA ASP A 54 -6.42 -10.90 4.87
C ASP A 54 -6.63 -11.00 6.39
N TYR A 55 -6.89 -9.86 7.04
CA TYR A 55 -7.05 -9.76 8.49
C TYR A 55 -8.48 -9.44 8.95
N VAL A 56 -9.46 -9.39 8.04
CA VAL A 56 -10.86 -9.05 8.38
C VAL A 56 -10.96 -7.64 9.01
N GLY A 57 -10.49 -6.63 8.29
CA GLY A 57 -10.62 -5.21 8.63
C GLY A 57 -9.94 -4.79 9.92
N LYS A 58 -10.65 -4.70 11.05
CA LYS A 58 -10.12 -4.14 12.31
C LYS A 58 -8.84 -4.83 12.82
N ASN A 59 -8.61 -6.11 12.53
CA ASN A 59 -7.35 -6.74 12.95
C ASN A 59 -6.16 -6.26 12.11
N TRP A 60 -6.38 -5.74 10.90
CA TRP A 60 -5.34 -5.10 10.10
C TRP A 60 -4.81 -3.84 10.79
N ILE A 61 -5.70 -2.98 11.32
CA ILE A 61 -5.31 -1.80 12.13
C ILE A 61 -4.47 -2.23 13.33
N LYS A 62 -4.93 -3.23 14.09
CA LYS A 62 -4.17 -3.76 15.24
C LYS A 62 -2.80 -4.29 14.83
N GLN A 63 -2.72 -5.00 13.71
CA GLN A 63 -1.48 -5.54 13.17
C GLN A 63 -0.50 -4.42 12.80
N LEU A 64 -0.97 -3.39 12.10
CA LEU A 64 -0.16 -2.22 11.74
C LEU A 64 0.34 -1.49 13.00
N GLN A 65 -0.54 -1.22 13.96
CA GLN A 65 -0.18 -0.59 15.23
C GLN A 65 0.87 -1.41 16.00
N ALA A 66 0.72 -2.74 16.02
CA ALA A 66 1.69 -3.62 16.68
C ALA A 66 3.06 -3.59 15.97
N ARG A 67 3.10 -3.56 14.63
CA ARG A 67 4.34 -3.40 13.86
C ARG A 67 5.01 -2.06 14.14
N ILE A 68 4.23 -0.98 14.14
CA ILE A 68 4.73 0.37 14.42
C ILE A 68 5.37 0.44 15.81
N LYS A 69 4.63 0.02 16.85
CA LYS A 69 5.12 0.03 18.22
C LYS A 69 6.41 -0.76 18.40
N GLU A 70 6.53 -1.91 17.74
CA GLU A 70 7.76 -2.71 17.83
C GLU A 70 8.95 -2.02 17.16
N VAL A 71 8.75 -1.38 16.01
CA VAL A 71 9.82 -0.64 15.33
C VAL A 71 10.26 0.56 16.16
N GLU A 72 9.30 1.31 16.71
CA GLU A 72 9.57 2.47 17.57
C GLU A 72 10.36 2.08 18.81
N LYS A 73 10.00 0.96 19.44
CA LYS A 73 10.72 0.38 20.58
C LYS A 73 12.16 0.01 20.22
N ASN A 74 12.39 -0.60 19.06
CA ASN A 74 13.70 -1.15 18.69
C ASN A 74 14.65 -0.13 18.04
N GLN A 75 14.12 0.92 17.42
CA GLN A 75 14.91 1.90 16.68
C GLN A 75 14.91 3.30 17.32
N HIS A 76 14.21 3.49 18.44
CA HIS A 76 14.17 4.72 19.22
C HIS A 76 13.81 5.97 18.39
N ASN A 77 12.88 5.82 17.44
CA ASN A 77 12.36 6.88 16.58
C ASN A 77 10.88 6.60 16.28
N GLU A 78 10.06 7.65 16.22
CA GLU A 78 8.60 7.61 16.02
C GLU A 78 8.14 8.13 14.64
N ASN A 79 9.10 8.53 13.79
CA ASN A 79 8.82 9.17 12.51
C ASN A 79 9.03 8.23 11.31
N TRP A 80 8.31 7.12 11.30
CA TRP A 80 8.42 6.12 10.24
C TRP A 80 7.31 6.24 9.20
N ASN A 81 7.66 6.05 7.93
CA ASN A 81 6.68 5.93 6.86
C ASN A 81 6.14 4.50 6.82
N LEU A 82 4.91 4.35 6.34
CA LEU A 82 4.22 3.07 6.24
C LEU A 82 4.11 2.65 4.77
N PHE A 83 4.28 1.36 4.50
CA PHE A 83 4.02 0.77 3.19
C PHE A 83 3.18 -0.48 3.40
N THR A 84 1.94 -0.48 2.91
CA THR A 84 1.03 -1.60 3.14
C THR A 84 0.07 -1.84 1.98
N ALA A 85 -0.55 -3.02 1.97
CA ALA A 85 -1.59 -3.37 1.02
C ALA A 85 -2.97 -2.96 1.56
N LEU A 86 -3.88 -2.57 0.67
CA LEU A 86 -5.25 -2.20 1.00
C LEU A 86 -6.23 -2.82 0.00
N CYS A 87 -7.33 -3.37 0.50
CA CYS A 87 -8.52 -3.69 -0.26
C CYS A 87 -9.55 -2.56 -0.09
N PRO A 88 -10.03 -1.93 -1.18
CA PRO A 88 -10.98 -0.83 -1.11
C PRO A 88 -12.43 -1.32 -0.92
N SER A 89 -12.66 -2.30 -0.05
CA SER A 89 -13.99 -2.82 0.28
C SER A 89 -14.82 -1.79 1.04
N LEU A 90 -16.15 -1.88 0.91
CA LEU A 90 -17.13 -1.06 1.64
C LEU A 90 -17.94 -1.87 2.65
N GLU A 91 -17.61 -3.16 2.81
CA GLU A 91 -18.31 -4.04 3.75
C GLU A 91 -18.17 -3.54 5.19
N ASN A 92 -19.20 -3.74 6.02
CA ASN A 92 -19.29 -3.13 7.36
C ASN A 92 -18.04 -3.31 8.23
N ASN A 93 -17.43 -4.50 8.19
CA ASN A 93 -16.25 -4.82 9.00
C ASN A 93 -14.92 -4.51 8.30
N ASN A 94 -14.95 -4.10 7.04
CA ASN A 94 -13.79 -3.98 6.17
C ASN A 94 -13.84 -2.72 5.28
N ASN A 95 -14.60 -1.71 5.73
CA ASN A 95 -14.81 -0.49 4.98
C ASN A 95 -13.54 0.37 4.99
N PHE A 96 -12.89 0.52 3.84
CA PHE A 96 -11.61 1.21 3.74
C PHE A 96 -11.69 2.68 4.16
N ILE A 97 -12.83 3.35 4.02
CA ILE A 97 -13.01 4.73 4.48
C ILE A 97 -12.91 4.78 6.00
N HIS A 98 -13.58 3.86 6.70
CA HIS A 98 -13.52 3.80 8.15
C HIS A 98 -12.11 3.42 8.63
N LEU A 99 -11.45 2.46 7.97
CA LEU A 99 -10.10 2.04 8.32
C LEU A 99 -9.07 3.17 8.13
N LEU A 100 -9.16 3.95 7.06
CA LEU A 100 -8.24 5.05 6.79
C LEU A 100 -8.55 6.33 7.59
N ASN A 101 -9.71 6.39 8.27
CA ASN A 101 -10.04 7.42 9.25
C ASN A 101 -9.73 7.01 10.69
N ASP A 102 -9.18 5.81 10.91
CA ASP A 102 -8.71 5.37 12.22
C ASP A 102 -7.61 6.32 12.76
N GLU A 103 -7.56 6.48 14.09
CA GLU A 103 -6.62 7.38 14.77
C GLU A 103 -5.16 7.10 14.39
N MET A 104 -4.81 5.83 14.09
CA MET A 104 -3.45 5.47 13.71
C MET A 104 -2.97 6.17 12.43
N PHE A 105 -3.92 6.62 11.60
CA PHE A 105 -3.70 7.24 10.31
C PHE A 105 -3.81 8.78 10.36
N ALA A 106 -4.08 9.37 11.53
CA ALA A 106 -4.28 10.82 11.67
C ALA A 106 -3.06 11.63 11.21
N ASP A 107 -1.84 11.17 11.55
CA ASP A 107 -0.58 11.86 11.23
C ASP A 107 0.01 11.50 9.86
N TYR A 108 -0.70 10.67 9.09
CA TYR A 108 -0.23 10.18 7.80
C TYR A 108 -0.88 10.95 6.64
N GLU A 109 -0.04 11.44 5.74
CA GLU A 109 -0.40 11.69 4.36
C GLU A 109 -0.55 10.33 3.65
N LYS A 110 -1.72 10.06 3.08
CA LYS A 110 -2.10 8.75 2.55
C LYS A 110 -2.02 8.80 1.04
N HIS A 111 -1.23 7.91 0.45
CA HIS A 111 -1.05 7.80 -0.99
C HIS A 111 -1.57 6.44 -1.45
N LEU A 112 -2.74 6.42 -2.08
CA LEU A 112 -3.37 5.20 -2.58
C LEU A 112 -2.92 4.91 -4.01
N PHE A 113 -2.19 3.83 -4.20
CA PHE A 113 -1.77 3.34 -5.51
C PHE A 113 -2.81 2.35 -6.02
N LEU A 114 -3.73 2.82 -6.86
CA LEU A 114 -4.87 2.06 -7.36
C LEU A 114 -4.41 1.17 -8.52
N ILE A 115 -4.22 -0.11 -8.25
CA ILE A 115 -3.89 -1.10 -9.28
C ILE A 115 -5.15 -1.32 -10.12
N LYS A 116 -5.16 -0.90 -11.38
CA LYS A 116 -6.38 -0.87 -12.20
C LYS A 116 -6.84 -2.27 -12.64
N TYR A 117 -5.91 -3.17 -12.95
CA TYR A 117 -6.24 -4.51 -13.43
C TYR A 117 -5.71 -5.61 -12.51
N LYS A 118 -6.53 -6.66 -12.31
CA LYS A 118 -6.07 -7.96 -11.80
C LYS A 118 -5.11 -8.59 -12.81
N TRP A 119 -4.15 -9.40 -12.35
CA TRP A 119 -3.00 -9.96 -13.10
C TRP A 119 -3.27 -10.55 -14.49
N GLU A 120 -4.50 -10.97 -14.77
CA GLU A 120 -4.90 -11.61 -16.01
C GLU A 120 -5.86 -10.73 -16.83
N ASN A 121 -6.04 -9.44 -16.48
CA ASN A 121 -7.06 -8.54 -17.03
C ASN A 121 -8.51 -9.04 -16.84
N HIS A 122 -8.72 -10.13 -16.09
CA HIS A 122 -10.04 -10.69 -15.83
C HIS A 122 -10.97 -9.78 -15.00
N ALA A 123 -10.42 -8.75 -14.35
CA ALA A 123 -11.19 -7.79 -13.57
C ALA A 123 -10.52 -6.41 -13.57
N GLU A 124 -11.37 -5.37 -13.58
CA GLU A 124 -10.99 -3.96 -13.54
C GLU A 124 -11.50 -3.28 -12.28
N LEU A 125 -10.67 -2.43 -11.69
CA LEU A 125 -10.99 -1.68 -10.49
C LEU A 125 -11.81 -0.48 -10.92
N ILE A 126 -12.97 -0.26 -10.30
CA ILE A 126 -13.80 0.90 -10.61
C ILE A 126 -13.16 2.14 -9.96
N ILE A 127 -12.12 2.68 -10.60
CA ILE A 127 -11.27 3.77 -10.09
C ILE A 127 -12.11 4.97 -9.65
N LYS A 128 -13.09 5.37 -10.47
CA LYS A 128 -13.99 6.49 -10.18
C LYS A 128 -14.75 6.32 -8.87
N ASN A 129 -15.15 5.10 -8.51
CA ASN A 129 -15.89 4.82 -7.28
C ASN A 129 -15.01 4.93 -6.03
N ILE A 130 -13.70 4.73 -6.15
CA ILE A 130 -12.75 4.89 -5.05
C ILE A 130 -12.40 6.38 -4.92
N GLN A 131 -12.04 7.02 -6.03
CA GLN A 131 -11.68 8.43 -6.06
C GLN A 131 -12.82 9.33 -5.59
N SER A 132 -14.08 9.02 -5.95
CA SER A 132 -15.25 9.77 -5.47
C SER A 132 -15.43 9.72 -3.95
N LYS A 133 -14.80 8.78 -3.25
CA LYS A 133 -14.88 8.64 -1.78
C LYS A 133 -13.66 9.20 -1.06
N LEU A 134 -12.57 9.54 -1.76
CA LEU A 134 -11.34 10.03 -1.14
C LEU A 134 -11.53 11.37 -0.41
N HIS A 135 -12.49 12.19 -0.82
CA HIS A 135 -12.82 13.43 -0.11
C HIS A 135 -13.31 13.21 1.33
N LEU A 136 -13.73 11.98 1.68
CA LEU A 136 -14.11 11.58 3.03
C LEU A 136 -12.91 11.14 3.88
N ILE A 137 -11.69 11.17 3.33
CA ILE A 137 -10.47 10.69 3.98
C ILE A 137 -9.46 11.84 3.99
N PRO A 138 -9.16 12.42 5.17
CA PRO A 138 -8.22 13.53 5.27
C PRO A 138 -6.82 13.15 4.79
N ASN A 139 -6.17 14.10 4.11
CA ASN A 139 -4.81 13.98 3.59
C ASN A 139 -4.61 12.75 2.68
N ALA A 140 -5.63 12.37 1.91
CA ALA A 140 -5.57 11.26 0.97
C ALA A 140 -5.40 11.73 -0.48
N SER A 141 -4.45 11.12 -1.18
CA SER A 141 -4.24 11.25 -2.62
C SER A 141 -4.30 9.87 -3.27
N SER A 142 -4.49 9.83 -4.59
CA SER A 142 -4.46 8.56 -5.33
C SER A 142 -3.70 8.67 -6.63
N TYR A 143 -3.10 7.54 -7.03
CA TYR A 143 -2.35 7.36 -8.26
C TYR A 143 -2.88 6.10 -8.94
N VAL A 144 -3.25 6.22 -10.21
CA VAL A 144 -3.75 5.08 -10.99
C VAL A 144 -2.57 4.37 -11.64
N ILE A 145 -2.48 3.06 -11.43
CA ILE A 145 -1.46 2.20 -12.03
C ILE A 145 -2.12 1.36 -13.12
N ASP A 146 -1.80 1.69 -14.38
CA ASP A 146 -2.42 1.17 -15.61
C ASP A 146 -1.36 0.78 -16.67
N GLN A 147 -0.09 0.72 -16.27
CA GLN A 147 1.04 0.49 -17.19
C GLN A 147 1.09 -0.95 -17.74
N ASP A 148 0.17 -1.83 -17.31
CA ASP A 148 0.12 -3.23 -17.72
C ASP A 148 -1.06 -3.59 -18.63
N ALA A 149 -1.89 -2.61 -19.04
CA ALA A 149 -3.13 -2.86 -19.78
C ALA A 149 -2.93 -3.71 -21.06
N ASN A 150 -1.83 -3.47 -21.78
CA ASN A 150 -1.55 -4.08 -23.08
C ASN A 150 -0.45 -5.16 -23.03
N ILE A 151 -0.07 -5.63 -21.84
CA ILE A 151 1.00 -6.62 -21.67
C ILE A 151 0.37 -8.00 -21.47
N ALA A 152 0.73 -8.97 -22.31
CA ALA A 152 0.16 -10.31 -22.29
C ALA A 152 0.77 -11.22 -21.20
N ASN A 153 2.08 -11.10 -20.95
CA ASN A 153 2.80 -11.94 -20.00
C ASN A 153 2.60 -11.44 -18.54
N PRO A 154 2.09 -12.27 -17.61
CA PRO A 154 1.86 -11.88 -16.22
C PRO A 154 3.08 -11.34 -15.47
N ASP A 155 4.29 -11.80 -15.80
CA ASP A 155 5.51 -11.37 -15.12
C ASP A 155 5.88 -9.94 -15.55
N ASP A 156 5.91 -9.67 -16.86
CA ASP A 156 6.15 -8.35 -17.45
C ASP A 156 5.12 -7.31 -16.96
N ARG A 157 3.88 -7.74 -16.68
CA ARG A 157 2.83 -6.89 -16.08
C ARG A 157 3.17 -6.46 -14.66
N THR A 158 3.70 -7.37 -13.86
CA THR A 158 4.10 -7.08 -12.48
C THR A 158 5.27 -6.11 -12.48
N ASP A 159 6.25 -6.32 -13.36
CA ASP A 159 7.36 -5.40 -13.58
C ASP A 159 6.89 -4.00 -13.95
N ALA A 160 5.99 -3.88 -14.93
CA ALA A 160 5.46 -2.59 -15.40
C ALA A 160 4.73 -1.82 -14.29
N LYS A 161 3.86 -2.49 -13.52
CA LYS A 161 3.19 -1.89 -12.35
C LYS A 161 4.19 -1.39 -11.32
N THR A 162 5.17 -2.24 -11.01
CA THR A 162 6.13 -1.96 -9.95
C THR A 162 7.04 -0.80 -10.34
N LEU A 163 7.47 -0.72 -11.60
CA LEU A 163 8.25 0.40 -12.11
C LEU A 163 7.46 1.72 -12.07
N ALA A 164 6.16 1.69 -12.40
CA ALA A 164 5.30 2.86 -12.29
C ALA A 164 5.18 3.34 -10.84
N ILE A 165 4.94 2.42 -9.90
CA ILE A 165 4.90 2.70 -8.46
C ILE A 165 6.24 3.31 -8.01
N TYR A 166 7.36 2.70 -8.38
CA TYR A 166 8.70 3.17 -8.06
C TYR A 166 8.93 4.62 -8.53
N ASN A 167 8.57 4.93 -9.76
CA ASN A 167 8.75 6.28 -10.32
C ASN A 167 7.91 7.33 -9.59
N ILE A 168 6.69 6.99 -9.18
CA ILE A 168 5.86 7.88 -8.35
C ILE A 168 6.45 8.03 -6.95
N LEU A 169 6.99 6.95 -6.35
CA LEU A 169 7.62 7.06 -5.04
C LEU A 169 8.81 8.03 -5.05
N ARG A 170 9.56 8.13 -6.15
CA ARG A 170 10.64 9.12 -6.30
C ARG A 170 10.17 10.57 -6.28
N THR A 171 8.91 10.83 -6.65
CA THR A 171 8.34 12.18 -6.57
C THR A 171 7.80 12.47 -5.18
N ILE A 172 7.26 11.45 -4.51
CA ILE A 172 6.77 11.55 -3.13
C ILE A 172 7.93 11.68 -2.13
N PHE A 173 9.05 11.01 -2.36
CA PHE A 173 10.24 10.97 -1.49
C PHE A 173 11.50 11.37 -2.28
N PRO A 174 11.69 12.68 -2.55
CA PRO A 174 12.84 13.19 -3.29
C PRO A 174 14.17 12.99 -2.55
#